data_AF-E4X7G7-F1
#
_entry.id   AF-E4X7G7-F1
#
_cell.length_a   1.000
_cell.length_b   1.000
_cell.length_c   1.000
_cell.angle_alpha   90.00
_cell.angle_beta   90.00
_cell.angle_gamma   90.00
#
_symmetry.space_group_name_H-M   'P 1'
#
loop_
_entity.id
_entity.type
_entity.pdbx_description
1 polymer ?
#
loop_
_entity_poly.entity_id
_entity_poly.type
_entity_poly.pdbx_seq_one_letter_code
_entity_poly.pdbx_strand_id
1 'polypeptide(L)' 'MKRVPDAERARILEGLKTNWNLLHHQFQGLSVITDTIPKRNRKEMLEREMDILDKDIKQIEAHPILYIS' A
#
# COMPACT_ATOMS: atom_id res chain seq x y z
N MET A 1 15.39 12.03 17.21
CA MET A 1 15.51 11.50 15.83
C MET A 1 16.34 10.23 15.84
N LYS A 2 15.69 9.07 15.76
CA LYS A 2 16.37 7.77 15.57
C LYS A 2 16.44 7.45 14.08
N ARG A 3 17.62 7.10 13.58
CA ARG A 3 17.78 6.58 12.22
C ARG A 3 17.20 5.17 12.18
N VAL A 4 16.33 4.90 11.23
CA VAL A 4 15.83 3.53 10.98
C VAL A 4 16.98 2.67 10.48
N PRO A 5 17.30 1.54 11.13
CA PRO A 5 18.25 0.58 10.60
C PRO A 5 17.79 0.03 9.25
N ASP A 6 18.71 -0.24 8.33
CA ASP A 6 18.37 -0.74 7.00
C ASP A 6 17.56 -2.05 7.06
N ALA A 7 17.78 -2.88 8.08
CA ALA A 7 17.00 -4.10 8.34
C ALA A 7 15.54 -3.82 8.72
N GLU A 8 15.30 -2.78 9.52
CA GLU A 8 13.95 -2.41 9.93
C GLU A 8 13.21 -1.74 8.77
N ARG A 9 13.91 -0.94 7.97
CA ARG A 9 13.41 -0.43 6.69
C ARG A 9 12.99 -1.56 5.76
N ALA A 10 13.82 -2.60 5.62
CA ALA A 10 13.49 -3.75 4.78
C ALA A 10 12.21 -4.45 5.26
N ARG A 11 12.04 -4.63 6.58
CA ARG A 11 10.82 -5.19 7.17
C ARG A 11 9.59 -4.31 6.93
N ILE A 12 9.72 -3.00 7.04
CA ILE A 12 8.63 -2.06 6.75
C ILE A 12 8.24 -2.15 5.27
N LEU A 13 9.23 -2.16 4.37
CA LEU A 13 9.01 -2.25 2.92
C LEU A 13 8.32 -3.57 2.54
N GLU A 14 8.76 -4.69 3.13
CA GLU A 14 8.16 -6.01 2.94
C GLU A 14 6.71 -6.03 3.44
N GLY A 15 6.44 -5.43 4.61
CA GLY A 15 5.09 -5.28 5.15
C GLY A 15 4.18 -4.47 4.24
N LEU A 16 4.67 -3.34 3.71
CA LEU A 16 3.93 -2.50 2.76
C LEU A 16 3.61 -3.24 1.46
N LYS A 17 4.60 -3.95 0.88
CA LYS A 17 4.42 -4.77 -0.32
C LYS A 17 3.43 -5.92 -0.08
N THR A 18 3.48 -6.56 1.08
CA THR A 18 2.53 -7.60 1.47
C THR A 18 1.11 -7.05 1.58
N ASN A 19 0.95 -5.89 2.22
CA ASN A 19 -0.35 -5.24 2.35
C ASN A 19 -0.92 -4.82 0.99
N TRP A 20 -0.08 -4.27 0.11
CA TRP A 20 -0.45 -3.93 -1.26
C TRP A 20 -0.93 -5.16 -2.03
N ASN A 21 -0.22 -6.29 -1.91
CA ASN A 21 -0.60 -7.53 -2.58
C ASN A 21 -1.95 -8.07 -2.06
N LEU A 22 -2.18 -8.00 -0.74
CA LEU A 22 -3.46 -8.39 -0.15
C LEU A 22 -4.63 -7.53 -0.67
N LEU A 23 -4.44 -6.21 -0.73
CA LEU A 23 -5.41 -5.27 -1.29
C LEU A 23 -5.64 -5.50 -2.78
N HIS A 24 -4.57 -5.76 -3.53
CA HIS A 24 -4.65 -6.07 -4.95
C HIS A 24 -5.41 -7.38 -5.19
N HIS A 25 -5.19 -8.40 -4.37
CA HIS A 25 -5.93 -9.65 -4.48
C HIS A 25 -7.42 -9.46 -4.17
N GLN A 26 -7.77 -8.65 -3.15
CA GLN A 26 -9.16 -8.27 -2.88
C GLN A 26 -9.78 -7.49 -4.03
N PHE A 27 -9.01 -6.59 -4.64
CA PHE A 27 -9.44 -5.82 -5.80
C PHE A 27 -9.70 -6.72 -7.01
N GLN A 28 -8.81 -7.67 -7.30
CA GLN A 28 -8.98 -8.66 -8.37
C GLN A 28 -10.17 -9.60 -8.12
N GLY A 29 -10.45 -9.91 -6.85
CA GLY A 29 -11.60 -10.73 -6.45
C GLY A 29 -12.94 -9.99 -6.51
N LEU A 30 -12.96 -8.68 -6.75
CA LEU A 30 -14.21 -7.96 -7.00
C LEU A 30 -14.82 -8.45 -8.31
N SER A 31 -16.06 -8.95 -8.21
CA SER A 31 -16.85 -9.33 -9.38
C SER A 31 -16.94 -8.17 -10.39
N VAL A 32 -16.66 -8.48 -11.66
CA VAL A 32 -16.71 -7.55 -12.83
C VAL A 32 -18.02 -6.74 -12.89
N ILE A 33 -19.09 -7.26 -12.28
CA ILE A 33 -20.40 -6.61 -12.17
C ILE A 33 -20.38 -5.60 -11.02
N THR A 34 -19.71 -4.46 -11.26
CA THR A 34 -19.68 -3.26 -10.40
C THR A 34 -20.93 -2.37 -10.58
N ASP A 35 -22.08 -2.93 -10.92
CA ASP A 35 -23.27 -2.15 -11.27
C ASP A 35 -24.03 -1.56 -10.07
N THR A 36 -23.64 -1.90 -8.85
CA THR A 36 -24.25 -1.33 -7.63
C THR A 36 -23.35 -0.25 -7.03
N ILE A 37 -23.95 0.86 -6.57
CA ILE A 37 -23.28 1.97 -5.86
C ILE A 37 -22.29 1.47 -4.78
N PRO A 38 -22.66 0.54 -3.87
CA PRO A 38 -21.71 0.04 -2.86
C PRO A 38 -20.51 -0.72 -3.45
N LYS A 39 -20.65 -1.39 -4.59
CA LYS A 39 -19.53 -2.07 -5.26
C LYS A 39 -18.57 -1.06 -5.91
N ARG A 40 -19.09 0.03 -6.49
CA ARG A 40 -18.26 1.12 -7.04
C ARG A 40 -17.47 1.84 -5.95
N ASN A 41 -18.12 2.18 -4.84
CA ASN A 41 -17.45 2.81 -3.70
C ASN A 41 -16.34 1.91 -3.13
N ARG A 42 -16.58 0.60 -3.04
CA ARG A 42 -15.56 -0.36 -2.60
C ARG A 42 -14.38 -0.44 -3.55
N LYS A 43 -14.64 -0.43 -4.86
CA LYS A 43 -13.60 -0.39 -5.90
C LYS A 43 -12.73 0.87 -5.78
N GLU A 44 -13.37 2.05 -5.73
CA GLU A 44 -12.65 3.33 -5.64
C GLU A 44 -11.85 3.46 -4.34
N MET A 45 -12.37 2.94 -3.23
CA MET A 45 -11.66 2.91 -1.95
C MET A 45 -10.39 2.06 -2.04
N LEU A 46 -10.49 0.85 -2.61
CA LEU A 46 -9.34 -0.03 -2.81
C LEU A 46 -8.31 0.58 -3.77
N GLU A 47 -8.74 1.23 -4.86
CA GLU A 47 -7.84 1.93 -5.79
C GLU A 47 -7.08 3.05 -5.09
N ARG A 48 -7.75 3.85 -4.25
CA ARG A 48 -7.10 4.92 -3.48
C ARG A 48 -6.11 4.37 -2.48
N GLU A 49 -6.46 3.32 -1.73
CA GLU A 49 -5.55 2.69 -0.77
C GLU A 49 -4.31 2.09 -1.46
N MET A 50 -4.49 1.47 -2.63
CA MET A 50 -3.38 0.97 -3.42
C MET A 50 -2.45 2.09 -3.93
N ASP A 51 -3.01 3.22 -4.38
CA ASP A 51 -2.23 4.38 -4.85
C ASP A 51 -1.44 5.03 -3.70
N ILE A 52 -2.02 5.12 -2.51
CA ILE A 52 -1.33 5.59 -1.31
C ILE A 52 -0.15 4.67 -0.98
N LEU A 53 -0.38 3.37 -0.92
CA LEU A 53 0.69 2.40 -0.61
C LEU A 53 1.81 2.42 -1.65
N ASP A 54 1.50 2.56 -2.94
CA ASP A 54 2.51 2.68 -4.00
C ASP A 54 3.37 3.94 -3.82
N LYS A 55 2.73 5.07 -3.48
CA LYS A 55 3.44 6.32 -3.16
C LYS A 55 4.34 6.17 -1.92
N ASP A 56 3.83 5.55 -0.86
CA ASP A 56 4.58 5.34 0.38
C ASP A 56 5.81 4.44 0.14
N ILE A 57 5.63 3.34 -0.62
CA ILE A 57 6.73 2.46 -1.03
C ILE A 57 7.77 3.25 -1.83
N LYS A 58 7.35 4.03 -2.83
CA LYS A 58 8.26 4.86 -3.63
C LYS A 58 9.00 5.89 -2.79
N GLN A 59 8.36 6.51 -1.81
CA GLN A 59 9.03 7.45 -0.91
C GLN A 59 10.08 6.76 -0.04
N ILE A 60 9.78 5.58 0.51
CA ILE A 60 10.73 4.81 1.32
C ILE A 60 11.88 4.24 0.46
N GLU A 61 11.62 3.92 -0.80
CA GLU A 61 12.64 3.51 -1.77
C GLU A 61 13.53 4.68 -2.19
N ALA A 62 12.96 5.87 -2.44
CA ALA A 62 13.69 7.08 -2.83
C ALA A 62 14.47 7.72 -1.67
N HIS A 63 14.02 7.55 -0.43
CA HIS A 63 14.67 8.11 0.76
C HIS A 63 15.35 7.01 1.59
N PRO A 64 16.64 6.71 1.32
CA PRO A 64 17.37 5.65 2.03
C PRO A 64 17.63 5.94 3.51
N ILE A 65 17.48 7.19 3.96
CA ILE A 65 17.68 7.60 5.35
C ILE A 65 16.35 8.11 5.89
N LEU A 66 15.66 7.26 6.65
CA LEU A 66 14.44 7.63 7.36
C LEU A 66 14.76 7.98 8.82
N TYR A 67 14.23 9.10 9.28
CA TYR A 67 14.30 9.54 10.66
C TYR A 67 12.92 9.41 11.29
N ILE A 68 12.80 8.57 12.32
CA ILE A 68 11.60 8.53 13.15
C ILE A 68 11.86 9.42 14.37
N SER A 69 10.89 10.28 14.70
CA SER A 69 10.97 11.12 15.90
C SER A 69 10.53 10.38 17.15
#